data_AF-A0A6J7IFD9-F1
#
_entry.id   AF-A0A6J7IFD9-F1
#
_cell.length_a   1.000
_cell.length_b   1.000
_cell.length_c   1.000
_cell.angle_alpha   90.00
_cell.angle_beta   90.00
_cell.angle_gamma   90.00
#
_symmetry.space_group_name_H-M   'P 1'
#
loop_
_entity.id
_entity.type
_entity.pdbx_description
1 polymer ?
#
loop_
_entity_poly.entity_id
_entity_poly.type
_entity_poly.pdbx_seq_one_letter_code
_entity_poly.pdbx_strand_id
1 'polypeptide(L)' 'MANVLSGIRKAKSEAKVSMRVDVASAVVSGSAAALARVQVATGDLAAAGRVAELTFVTSDGPLSVEVTLAG' A
#
# COMPACT_ATOMS: atom_id res chain seq x y z
N MET A 1 -7.09 -6.90 5.04
CA MET A 1 -6.58 -5.51 5.20
C MET A 1 -5.18 -5.43 5.81
N ALA A 2 -4.83 -6.22 6.86
CA ALA A 2 -3.55 -6.09 7.57
C ALA A 2 -2.29 -6.16 6.67
N ASN A 3 -2.33 -6.85 5.53
CA ASN A 3 -1.15 -7.01 4.66
C ASN A 3 -0.74 -5.73 3.93
N VAL A 4 -1.68 -4.85 3.56
CA VAL A 4 -1.34 -3.67 2.75
C VAL A 4 -0.67 -2.58 3.58
N LEU A 5 -1.31 -2.19 4.69
CA LEU A 5 -0.76 -1.18 5.59
C LEU A 5 0.55 -1.65 6.23
N SER A 6 0.69 -2.94 6.51
CA SER A 6 1.96 -3.52 6.97
C SER A 6 3.05 -3.42 5.90
N GLY A 7 2.71 -3.67 4.62
CA GLY A 7 3.62 -3.43 3.49
C GLY A 7 4.10 -1.98 3.40
N ILE A 8 3.19 -1.02 3.54
CA ILE A 8 3.52 0.42 3.56
C ILE A 8 4.45 0.78 4.72
N ARG A 9 4.12 0.32 5.94
CA ARG A 9 4.95 0.58 7.12
C ARG A 9 6.33 -0.07 7.01
N LYS A 10 6.40 -1.28 6.44
CA LYS A 10 7.65 -1.98 6.19
C LYS A 10 8.55 -1.18 5.24
N ALA A 11 8.04 -0.72 4.10
CA ALA A 11 8.81 0.09 3.15
C ALA A 11 9.40 1.36 3.79
N LYS A 12 8.61 2.06 4.64
CA LYS A 12 9.09 3.22 5.41
C LYS A 12 10.21 2.83 6.38
N SER A 13 10.04 1.72 7.10
CA SER A 13 11.05 1.23 8.05
C SER A 13 12.34 0.82 7.35
N GLU A 14 12.26 0.18 6.18
CA GLU A 14 13.41 -0.23 5.37
C GLU A 14 14.16 0.99 4.79
N ALA A 15 13.42 2.04 4.41
CA ALA A 15 13.98 3.34 4.06
C ALA A 15 14.50 4.14 5.29
N LYS A 16 14.31 3.63 6.51
CA LYS A 16 14.69 4.26 7.78
C LYS A 16 14.07 5.66 7.97
N VAL A 17 12.88 5.86 7.42
CA VAL A 17 12.14 7.12 7.56
C VAL A 17 11.09 7.03 8.67
N SER A 18 10.65 8.20 9.14
CA SER A 18 9.53 8.29 10.07
C SER A 18 8.26 7.66 9.51
N MET A 19 7.47 7.02 10.35
CA MET A 19 6.12 6.54 9.97
C MET A 19 5.20 7.68 9.49
N ARG A 20 5.54 8.94 9.81
CA ARG A 20 4.82 10.14 9.38
C ARG A 20 5.21 10.63 7.98
N VAL A 21 6.26 10.09 7.36
CA VAL A 21 6.64 10.46 5.99
C VAL A 21 5.50 10.10 5.03
N ASP A 22 5.25 10.99 4.08
CA ASP A 22 4.21 10.80 3.08
C ASP A 22 4.68 9.81 2.01
N VAL A 23 3.74 9.08 1.44
CA VAL A 23 3.94 8.12 0.37
C VAL A 23 3.40 8.75 -0.90
N ALA A 24 4.27 8.95 -1.89
CA ALA A 24 3.87 9.50 -3.18
C ALA A 24 2.91 8.53 -3.90
N SER A 25 3.28 7.24 -3.96
CA SER A 25 2.42 6.22 -4.54
C SER A 25 2.61 4.85 -3.87
N ALA A 26 1.56 4.05 -3.90
CA ALA A 26 1.63 2.63 -3.60
C ALA A 26 0.83 1.81 -4.62
N VAL A 27 1.42 0.70 -5.07
CA VAL A 27 0.80 -0.24 -6.00
C VAL A 27 0.50 -1.53 -5.24
N VAL A 28 -0.76 -1.93 -5.21
CA VAL A 28 -1.18 -3.20 -4.60
C VAL A 28 -1.47 -4.20 -5.70
N SER A 29 -0.73 -5.31 -5.71
CA SER A 29 -0.89 -6.36 -6.71
C SER A 29 -1.43 -7.64 -6.09
N GLY A 30 -2.26 -8.39 -6.82
CA GLY A 30 -2.77 -9.70 -6.38
C GLY A 30 -4.01 -10.14 -7.14
N SER A 31 -4.62 -11.26 -6.72
CA SER A 31 -5.83 -11.76 -7.39
C SER A 31 -7.00 -10.77 -7.29
N ALA A 32 -7.89 -10.79 -8.28
CA ALA A 32 -9.05 -9.88 -8.33
C ALA A 32 -9.90 -9.96 -7.05
N ALA A 33 -10.11 -11.15 -6.50
CA ALA A 33 -10.84 -11.35 -5.24
C ALA A 33 -10.11 -10.74 -4.03
N ALA A 34 -8.77 -10.75 -4.02
CA ALA A 34 -8.00 -10.09 -2.97
C ALA A 34 -8.07 -8.57 -3.11
N LEU A 35 -7.90 -8.04 -4.33
CA LEU A 35 -7.96 -6.60 -4.61
C LEU A 35 -9.34 -6.03 -4.29
N ALA A 36 -10.43 -6.72 -4.65
CA ALA A 36 -11.79 -6.29 -4.32
C ALA A 36 -11.99 -6.09 -2.82
N ARG A 37 -11.42 -6.97 -1.98
CA ARG A 37 -11.46 -6.82 -0.51
C ARG A 37 -10.65 -5.64 0.01
N VAL A 38 -9.54 -5.31 -0.66
CA VAL A 38 -8.70 -4.15 -0.29
C VAL A 38 -9.37 -2.85 -0.72
N GLN A 39 -9.99 -2.83 -1.90
CA GLN A 39 -10.61 -1.65 -2.48
C GLN A 39 -11.73 -1.06 -1.61
N VAL A 40 -12.44 -1.90 -0.86
CA VAL A 40 -13.46 -1.45 0.12
C VAL A 40 -12.86 -0.56 1.21
N ALA A 41 -11.58 -0.73 1.53
CA ALA A 41 -10.86 0.02 2.57
C ALA A 41 -9.83 1.03 1.99
N THR A 42 -9.92 1.38 0.71
CA THR A 42 -8.97 2.27 0.03
C THR A 42 -8.78 3.61 0.76
N GLY A 43 -9.88 4.25 1.18
CA GLY A 43 -9.81 5.54 1.89
C GLY A 43 -9.04 5.44 3.20
N ASP A 44 -9.33 4.44 4.02
CA ASP A 44 -8.65 4.21 5.29
C ASP A 44 -7.16 3.86 5.09
N LEU A 45 -6.84 3.08 4.06
CA LEU A 45 -5.47 2.72 3.72
C LEU A 45 -4.67 3.94 3.26
N ALA A 46 -5.25 4.77 2.39
CA ALA A 46 -4.62 6.00 1.93
C ALA A 46 -4.36 6.96 3.10
N ALA A 47 -5.35 7.17 3.98
CA ALA A 47 -5.22 8.03 5.15
C ALA A 47 -4.19 7.49 6.16
N ALA A 48 -4.29 6.21 6.55
CA ALA A 48 -3.40 5.61 7.53
C ALA A 48 -1.96 5.46 7.03
N GLY A 49 -1.79 5.20 5.72
CA GLY A 49 -0.50 5.09 5.06
C GLY A 49 0.11 6.44 4.65
N ARG A 50 -0.68 7.52 4.66
CA ARG A 50 -0.35 8.83 4.06
C ARG A 50 0.01 8.71 2.58
N VAL A 51 -0.81 7.98 1.83
CA VAL A 51 -0.59 7.66 0.42
C VAL A 51 -1.36 8.66 -0.44
N ALA A 52 -0.65 9.38 -1.30
CA ALA A 52 -1.27 10.31 -2.25
C ALA A 52 -1.96 9.55 -3.41
N GLU A 53 -1.31 8.50 -3.94
CA GLU A 53 -1.86 7.68 -5.01
C GLU A 53 -1.81 6.18 -4.67
N LEU A 54 -2.97 5.52 -4.63
CA LEU A 54 -3.08 4.08 -4.38
C LEU A 54 -3.71 3.39 -5.60
N THR A 55 -2.94 2.53 -6.26
CA THR A 55 -3.38 1.80 -7.46
C THR A 55 -3.42 0.29 -7.22
N PHE A 56 -4.19 -0.41 -8.04
CA PHE A 56 -4.44 -1.84 -7.90
C PHE A 56 -4.19 -2.55 -9.23
N VAL A 57 -3.39 -3.62 -9.22
CA VAL A 57 -3.01 -4.37 -10.42
C VAL A 57 -3.28 -5.86 -10.21
N THR A 58 -4.09 -6.46 -11.07
CA THR A 58 -4.34 -7.90 -10.98
C THR A 58 -3.05 -8.68 -11.27
N SER A 59 -2.75 -9.67 -10.45
CA SER A 59 -1.67 -10.62 -10.69
C SER A 59 -2.05 -12.02 -10.21
N ASP A 60 -1.37 -13.03 -10.74
CA ASP A 60 -1.55 -14.43 -10.35
C ASP A 60 -0.80 -14.79 -9.04
N GLY A 61 -0.09 -13.81 -8.48
CA GLY A 61 0.72 -13.97 -7.26
C GLY A 61 -0.02 -13.64 -5.96
N PRO A 62 0.64 -13.83 -4.81
CA PRO A 62 0.12 -13.38 -3.53
C PRO A 62 0.01 -11.84 -3.50
N LEU A 63 -0.81 -11.34 -2.58
CA LEU A 63 -0.98 -9.89 -2.39
C LEU A 63 0.38 -9.25 -2.05
N SER A 64 0.84 -8.31 -2.87
CA SER A 64 2.07 -7.55 -2.66
C SER A 64 1.81 -6.04 -2.67
N VAL A 65 2.73 -5.28 -2.09
CA VAL A 65 2.68 -3.82 -2.07
C VAL A 65 4.04 -3.27 -2.45
N GLU A 66 4.06 -2.41 -3.44
CA GLU A 66 5.20 -1.59 -3.82
C GLU A 66 4.94 -0.15 -3.42
N VAL A 67 5.96 0.55 -2.92
CA VAL A 67 5.80 1.87 -2.29
C VAL A 67 6.89 2.81 -2.77
N THR A 68 6.48 3.99 -3.21
CA THR A 68 7.36 5.11 -3.51
C THR A 68 7.14 6.19 -2.44
N LEU A 69 8.18 6.53 -1.70
CA LEU A 69 8.12 7.60 -0.68
C LEU A 69 8.14 8.98 -1.35
N ALA A 70 7.48 9.95 -0.72
CA ALA A 70 7.72 11.35 -1.05
C ALA A 70 9.15 11.72 -0.62
N GLY A 71 9.89 12.40 -1.49
CA GLY A 71 11.28 12.82 -1.26
C GLY A 71 11.43 13.89 -0.18
#